data_AF-X1TYC3-F1
#
_entry.id   AF-X1TYC3-F1
#
_cell.length_a   1.000
_cell.length_b   1.000
_cell.length_c   1.000
_cell.angle_alpha   90.00
_cell.angle_beta   90.00
_cell.angle_gamma   90.00
#
_symmetry.space_group_name_H-M   'P 1'
#
loop_
_entity.id
_entity.type
_entity.pdbx_description
1 polymer ?
#
loop_
_entity_poly.entity_id
_entity_poly.type
_entity_poly.pdbx_seq_one_letter_code
_entity_poly.pdbx_strand_id
1 'polypeptide(L)'
;MPDGIEKLIKAQHLYLKSERFFLAVSTTWGCRREEMARIKKRDYDTDSILIRTAKHGQRVRHLLPDVLKPIFEAYRPKQHNPATLSYIFHRICHKAEVKVEKGYGFHSIRRTLRTLLEWRLAENRLPLSLVADYQGWSKTTKGIAYGGAPMLGVYAHLEVISSDPFAVDRLVYPVHPFLLFWEEAISKKGAR
;
A
#
# COMPACT_ATOMS: atom_id res chain seq x y z
N MET A 1 1.10 3.45 -16.12
CA MET A 1 0.87 2.44 -15.04
C MET A 1 -0.28 2.76 -14.06
N PRO A 2 -1.28 3.63 -14.35
CA PRO A 2 -2.61 3.53 -13.72
C PRO A 2 -3.39 2.30 -14.22
N ASP A 3 -3.49 2.15 -15.54
CA ASP A 3 -4.39 1.18 -16.19
C ASP A 3 -3.97 -0.29 -16.01
N GLY A 4 -2.70 -0.53 -15.64
CA GLY A 4 -2.19 -1.87 -15.41
C GLY A 4 -2.55 -2.44 -14.04
N ILE A 5 -2.74 -1.61 -13.00
CA ILE A 5 -2.85 -2.09 -11.62
C ILE A 5 -4.14 -2.87 -11.39
N GLU A 6 -5.25 -2.40 -11.95
CA GLU A 6 -6.52 -3.14 -11.92
C GLU A 6 -6.37 -4.53 -12.55
N LYS A 7 -5.73 -4.62 -13.72
CA LYS A 7 -5.47 -5.90 -14.40
C LYS A 7 -4.62 -6.83 -13.53
N LEU A 8 -3.59 -6.31 -12.85
CA LEU A 8 -2.80 -7.08 -11.89
C LEU A 8 -3.67 -7.61 -10.74
N ILE A 9 -4.52 -6.77 -10.13
CA ILE A 9 -5.36 -7.19 -9.00
C ILE A 9 -6.40 -8.23 -9.45
N LYS A 10 -7.08 -8.01 -10.58
CA LYS A 10 -8.11 -8.94 -11.09
C LYS A 10 -7.54 -10.29 -11.51
N ALA A 11 -6.27 -10.34 -11.93
CA ALA A 11 -5.56 -11.57 -12.26
C ALA A 11 -4.99 -12.31 -11.01
N GLN A 12 -5.32 -11.89 -9.78
CA GLN A 12 -4.75 -12.47 -8.55
C GLN A 12 -4.86 -13.99 -8.42
N HIS A 13 -5.91 -14.59 -8.98
CA HIS A 13 -6.11 -16.04 -8.95
C HIS A 13 -5.01 -16.84 -9.68
N LEU A 14 -4.26 -16.22 -10.60
CA LEU A 14 -3.13 -16.82 -11.30
C LEU A 14 -1.84 -16.86 -10.45
N TYR A 15 -1.85 -16.21 -9.29
CA TYR A 15 -0.65 -15.93 -8.53
C TYR A 15 -0.46 -16.89 -7.36
N LEU A 16 0.81 -17.18 -7.09
CA LEU A 16 1.22 -17.84 -5.86
C LEU A 16 0.78 -17.01 -4.64
N LYS A 17 0.62 -17.67 -3.50
CA LYS A 17 0.24 -17.02 -2.24
C LYS A 17 1.16 -15.85 -1.88
N SER A 18 2.47 -16.00 -2.11
CA SER A 18 3.47 -14.93 -1.90
C SER A 18 3.30 -13.74 -2.84
N GLU A 19 3.06 -14.01 -4.13
CA GLU A 19 2.86 -12.99 -5.16
C GLU A 19 1.61 -12.15 -4.84
N ARG A 20 0.49 -12.80 -4.46
CA ARG A 20 -0.74 -12.14 -4.01
C ARG A 20 -0.50 -11.26 -2.79
N PHE A 21 0.21 -11.80 -1.80
CA PHE A 21 0.52 -11.06 -0.58
C PHE A 21 1.30 -9.77 -0.88
N PHE A 22 2.39 -9.84 -1.64
CA PHE A 22 3.19 -8.64 -1.95
C PHE A 22 2.46 -7.66 -2.87
N LEU A 23 1.62 -8.15 -3.79
CA LEU A 23 0.77 -7.27 -4.59
C LEU A 23 -0.25 -6.54 -3.70
N ALA A 24 -0.93 -7.25 -2.79
CA ALA A 24 -1.90 -6.67 -1.86
C ALA A 24 -1.26 -5.60 -0.98
N VAL A 25 -0.10 -5.91 -0.39
CA VAL A 25 0.65 -4.95 0.44
C VAL A 25 1.06 -3.72 -0.37
N SER A 26 1.63 -3.92 -1.57
CA SER A 26 2.08 -2.80 -2.40
C SER A 26 0.95 -1.92 -2.91
N THR A 27 -0.20 -2.52 -3.27
CA THR A 27 -1.33 -1.78 -3.83
C THR A 27 -2.15 -1.10 -2.74
N THR A 28 -2.15 -1.62 -1.51
CA THR A 28 -2.90 -1.01 -0.40
C THR A 28 -2.11 0.09 0.28
N TRP A 29 -0.86 -0.13 0.68
CA TRP A 29 -0.10 0.86 1.47
C TRP A 29 1.04 1.51 0.68
N GLY A 30 1.23 1.14 -0.59
CA GLY A 30 2.27 1.73 -1.43
C GLY A 30 3.69 1.43 -0.92
N CYS A 31 3.90 0.31 -0.21
CA CYS A 31 5.19 0.02 0.42
C CYS A 31 6.35 0.01 -0.60
N ARG A 32 7.51 0.52 -0.16
CA ARG A 32 8.76 0.33 -0.90
C ARG A 32 9.15 -1.15 -0.91
N ARG A 33 9.88 -1.55 -1.93
CA ARG A 33 10.43 -2.91 -2.07
C ARG A 33 11.21 -3.36 -0.83
N GLU A 34 12.02 -2.49 -0.25
CA GLU A 34 12.80 -2.79 0.97
C GLU A 34 11.93 -2.94 2.21
N GLU A 35 10.82 -2.20 2.28
CA GLU A 35 9.86 -2.28 3.40
C GLU A 35 9.13 -3.62 3.35
N MET A 36 8.63 -3.98 2.16
CA MET A 36 8.00 -5.28 1.93
C MET A 36 8.93 -6.46 2.18
N ALA A 37 10.20 -6.34 1.78
CA ALA A 37 11.21 -7.38 1.98
C ALA A 37 11.47 -7.68 3.46
N ARG A 38 11.15 -6.75 4.36
CA ARG A 38 11.36 -6.86 5.82
C ARG A 38 10.13 -7.38 6.57
N ILE A 39 8.97 -7.46 5.93
CA ILE A 39 7.73 -7.92 6.59
C ILE A 39 7.91 -9.38 7.03
N LYS A 40 7.63 -9.65 8.32
CA LYS A 40 7.61 -10.98 8.92
C LYS A 40 6.22 -11.26 9.48
N LYS A 41 5.90 -12.53 9.75
CA LYS A 41 4.60 -12.89 10.33
C LYS A 41 4.29 -12.14 11.64
N ARG A 42 5.31 -11.82 12.45
CA ARG A 42 5.15 -11.04 13.70
C ARG A 42 4.75 -9.58 13.50
N ASP A 43 4.87 -9.05 12.28
CA ASP A 43 4.53 -7.67 11.99
C ASP A 43 3.04 -7.51 11.64
N TYR A 44 2.23 -8.59 11.63
CA TYR A 44 0.78 -8.49 11.43
C TYR A 44 0.00 -9.59 12.17
N ASP A 45 -1.20 -9.23 12.61
CA ASP A 45 -2.20 -10.10 13.24
C ASP A 45 -3.45 -10.18 12.34
N THR A 46 -4.60 -10.47 12.94
CA THR A 46 -5.90 -10.55 12.26
C THR A 46 -6.44 -9.18 11.85
N ASP A 47 -6.01 -8.12 12.52
CA ASP A 47 -6.65 -6.80 12.45
C ASP A 47 -5.71 -5.71 11.97
N SER A 48 -4.40 -5.91 12.04
CA SER A 48 -3.43 -4.87 11.71
C SER A 48 -2.11 -5.39 11.14
N ILE A 49 -1.41 -4.51 10.43
CA ILE A 49 -0.04 -4.71 9.95
C ILE A 49 0.84 -3.52 10.33
N LEU A 50 2.04 -3.78 10.85
CA LEU A 50 3.08 -2.81 11.13
C LEU A 50 4.05 -2.72 9.94
N ILE A 51 4.03 -1.60 9.23
CA ILE A 51 4.98 -1.30 8.15
C ILE A 51 6.17 -0.55 8.73
N ARG A 52 7.35 -1.18 8.66
CA ARG A 52 8.64 -0.57 9.03
C ARG A 52 9.20 0.16 7.83
N THR A 53 8.97 1.47 7.78
CA THR A 53 9.42 2.31 6.67
C THR A 53 10.95 2.37 6.55
N ALA A 54 11.42 2.58 5.32
CA ALA A 54 12.83 2.81 5.01
C ALA A 54 13.18 4.30 5.13
N LYS A 55 14.47 4.65 5.04
CA LYS A 55 14.97 6.03 4.92
C LYS A 55 14.43 7.01 5.99
N HIS A 56 14.45 6.62 7.26
CA HIS A 56 14.01 7.47 8.38
C HIS A 56 12.51 7.82 8.38
N GLY A 57 11.68 7.09 7.62
CA GLY A 57 10.23 7.18 7.77
C GLY A 57 9.77 6.73 9.16
N GLN A 58 8.50 7.02 9.46
CA GLN A 58 7.88 6.55 10.70
C GLN A 58 7.35 5.13 10.52
N ARG A 59 7.40 4.32 11.58
CA ARG A 59 6.70 3.03 11.58
C ARG A 59 5.22 3.33 11.67
N VAL A 60 4.44 2.77 10.74
CA VAL A 60 2.98 2.97 10.72
C VAL A 60 2.32 1.63 10.93
N ARG A 61 1.41 1.57 11.90
CA ARG A 61 0.52 0.44 12.07
C ARG A 61 -0.77 0.77 11.32
N HIS A 62 -1.12 -0.08 10.38
CA HIS A 62 -2.34 0.04 9.59
C HIS A 62 -3.37 -0.99 10.02
N LEU A 63 -4.63 -0.62 9.93
CA LEU A 63 -5.75 -1.57 9.96
C LEU A 63 -5.61 -2.52 8.77
N LEU A 64 -5.99 -3.79 8.94
CA LEU A 64 -6.04 -4.75 7.84
C LEU A 64 -7.44 -4.72 7.23
N PRO A 65 -7.62 -4.29 5.96
CA PRO A 65 -8.92 -4.35 5.30
C PRO A 65 -9.46 -5.79 5.30
N ASP A 66 -10.75 -5.96 5.61
CA ASP A 66 -11.39 -7.29 5.71
C ASP A 66 -11.19 -8.12 4.44
N VAL A 67 -11.27 -7.47 3.27
CA VAL A 67 -11.05 -8.08 1.96
C VAL A 67 -9.66 -8.73 1.82
N LEU A 68 -8.65 -8.26 2.55
CA LEU A 68 -7.29 -8.78 2.48
C LEU A 68 -6.99 -9.86 3.54
N LYS A 69 -7.84 -10.05 4.55
CA LYS A 69 -7.63 -11.05 5.61
C LYS A 69 -7.34 -12.46 5.05
N PRO A 70 -8.11 -13.00 4.07
CA PRO A 70 -7.82 -14.32 3.50
C PRO A 70 -6.45 -14.41 2.80
N ILE A 71 -5.96 -13.30 2.22
CA ILE A 71 -4.65 -13.24 1.57
C ILE A 71 -3.54 -13.32 2.63
N PHE A 72 -3.72 -12.63 3.74
CA PHE A 72 -2.78 -12.57 4.86
C PHE A 72 -2.71 -13.88 5.65
N GLU A 73 -3.83 -14.59 5.77
CA GLU A 73 -3.90 -15.93 6.36
C GLU A 73 -3.21 -16.98 5.48
N ALA A 74 -3.38 -16.87 4.15
CA ALA A 74 -2.87 -17.85 3.21
C ALA A 74 -1.34 -17.87 3.10
N TYR A 75 -0.63 -16.79 3.49
CA TYR A 75 0.81 -16.68 3.34
C TYR A 75 1.51 -16.23 4.63
N ARG A 76 2.64 -16.87 4.95
CA ARG A 76 3.52 -16.47 6.06
C ARG A 76 4.84 -15.93 5.47
N PRO A 77 5.04 -14.60 5.41
CA PRO A 77 6.24 -14.02 4.83
C PRO A 77 7.44 -14.28 5.72
N LYS A 78 8.55 -14.61 5.07
CA LYS A 78 9.90 -14.58 5.65
C LYS A 78 10.61 -13.33 5.13
N GLN A 79 11.72 -12.96 5.76
CA GLN A 79 12.55 -11.88 5.23
C GLN A 79 13.07 -12.27 3.84
N HIS A 80 12.85 -11.38 2.86
CA HIS A 80 13.28 -11.57 1.48
C HIS A 80 14.44 -10.65 1.14
N ASN A 81 15.19 -11.00 0.09
CA ASN A 81 16.09 -10.06 -0.56
C ASN A 81 15.26 -9.09 -1.42
N PRO A 82 15.51 -7.77 -1.39
CA PRO A 82 14.84 -6.82 -2.29
C PRO A 82 14.89 -7.23 -3.77
N ALA A 83 15.98 -7.86 -4.24
CA ALA A 83 16.06 -8.38 -5.61
C ALA A 83 14.97 -9.43 -5.91
N THR A 84 14.67 -10.32 -4.94
CA THR A 84 13.59 -11.30 -5.04
C THR A 84 12.23 -10.65 -5.27
N LEU A 85 11.96 -9.50 -4.63
CA LEU A 85 10.71 -8.78 -4.86
C LEU A 85 10.65 -8.16 -6.26
N SER A 86 11.78 -7.75 -6.85
CA SER A 86 11.78 -7.35 -8.27
C SER A 86 11.39 -8.50 -9.19
N TYR A 87 11.93 -9.70 -8.97
CA TYR A 87 11.54 -10.88 -9.75
C TYR A 87 10.06 -11.24 -9.56
N ILE A 88 9.54 -11.16 -8.31
CA ILE A 88 8.12 -11.36 -8.03
C ILE A 88 7.27 -10.37 -8.84
N PHE A 89 7.63 -9.09 -8.86
CA PHE A 89 6.89 -8.09 -9.64
C PHE A 89 6.83 -8.45 -11.13
N HIS A 90 7.97 -8.78 -11.75
CA HIS A 90 8.00 -9.15 -13.16
C HIS A 90 7.18 -10.40 -13.47
N ARG A 91 7.20 -11.41 -12.57
CA ARG A 91 6.38 -12.61 -12.70
C ARG A 91 4.88 -12.32 -12.63
N ILE A 92 4.46 -11.45 -11.71
CA ILE A 92 3.06 -11.00 -11.60
C ILE A 92 2.64 -10.33 -12.91
N CYS A 93 3.43 -9.37 -13.41
CA CYS A 93 3.13 -8.69 -14.67
C CYS A 93 3.06 -9.65 -15.86
N HIS A 94 3.98 -10.61 -15.96
CA HIS A 94 3.95 -11.64 -17.00
C HIS A 94 2.66 -12.47 -16.95
N LYS A 95 2.30 -12.98 -15.76
CA LYS A 95 1.06 -13.76 -15.57
C LYS A 95 -0.21 -12.97 -15.85
N ALA A 96 -0.18 -11.66 -15.62
CA ALA A 96 -1.29 -10.76 -15.90
C ALA A 96 -1.31 -10.23 -17.33
N GLU A 97 -0.33 -10.61 -18.16
CA GLU A 97 -0.13 -10.07 -19.50
C GLU A 97 -0.09 -8.52 -19.48
N VAL A 98 0.63 -7.96 -18.52
CA VAL A 98 0.88 -6.51 -18.40
C VAL A 98 2.30 -6.25 -18.87
N LYS A 99 2.44 -5.42 -19.91
CA LYS A 99 3.75 -5.01 -20.43
C LYS A 99 4.50 -4.17 -19.39
N VAL A 100 5.76 -4.50 -19.18
CA VAL A 100 6.65 -3.82 -18.22
C VAL A 100 7.70 -3.05 -19.00
N GLU A 101 7.76 -1.74 -18.81
CA GLU A 101 8.81 -0.90 -19.37
C GLU A 101 10.07 -0.93 -18.49
N LYS A 102 11.21 -0.53 -19.06
CA LYS A 102 12.46 -0.41 -18.32
C LYS A 102 12.28 0.54 -17.13
N GLY A 103 12.66 0.08 -15.93
CA GLY A 103 12.56 0.87 -14.69
C GLY A 103 11.23 0.71 -13.94
N TYR A 104 10.28 -0.09 -14.44
CA TYR A 104 9.06 -0.39 -13.70
C TYR A 104 9.27 -1.44 -12.62
N GLY A 105 8.57 -1.25 -11.50
CA GLY A 105 8.62 -2.13 -10.34
C GLY A 105 7.54 -1.78 -9.33
N PHE A 106 7.61 -2.36 -8.13
CA PHE A 106 6.75 -1.96 -7.00
C PHE A 106 6.81 -0.46 -6.68
N HIS A 107 7.93 0.20 -6.96
CA HIS A 107 8.01 1.66 -6.82
C HIS A 107 7.06 2.41 -7.77
N SER A 108 6.79 1.86 -8.97
CA SER A 108 5.78 2.41 -9.88
C SER A 108 4.38 2.34 -9.26
N ILE A 109 4.02 1.21 -8.64
CA ILE A 109 2.75 1.07 -7.91
C ILE A 109 2.64 2.12 -6.80
N ARG A 110 3.71 2.31 -6.00
CA ARG A 110 3.73 3.36 -4.96
C ARG A 110 3.46 4.75 -5.53
N ARG A 111 4.13 5.12 -6.63
CA ARG A 111 3.94 6.44 -7.27
C ARG A 111 2.52 6.60 -7.78
N THR A 112 1.99 5.57 -8.45
CA THR A 112 0.61 5.59 -8.95
C THR A 112 -0.41 5.67 -7.81
N LEU A 113 -0.25 4.88 -6.74
CA LEU A 113 -1.11 4.95 -5.57
C LEU A 113 -1.11 6.35 -4.98
N ARG A 114 0.08 6.94 -4.76
CA ARG A 114 0.21 8.30 -4.23
C ARG A 114 -0.57 9.29 -5.09
N THR A 115 -0.30 9.32 -6.39
CA THR A 115 -0.95 10.27 -7.32
C THR A 115 -2.46 10.11 -7.32
N LEU A 116 -2.97 8.88 -7.48
CA LEU A 116 -4.42 8.66 -7.51
C LEU A 116 -5.07 8.97 -6.16
N LEU A 117 -4.41 8.62 -5.05
CA LEU A 117 -4.95 8.89 -3.72
C LEU A 117 -5.01 10.39 -3.43
N GLU A 118 -4.02 11.19 -3.85
CA GLU A 118 -4.08 12.65 -3.77
C GLU A 118 -5.32 13.21 -4.51
N TRP A 119 -5.61 12.72 -5.72
CA TRP A 119 -6.82 13.10 -6.45
C TRP A 119 -8.11 12.67 -5.74
N ARG A 120 -8.17 11.43 -5.24
CA ARG A 120 -9.35 10.92 -4.51
C ARG A 120 -9.61 11.69 -3.22
N LEU A 121 -8.55 12.09 -2.50
CA LEU A 121 -8.68 12.92 -1.31
C LEU A 121 -9.21 14.32 -1.69
N ALA A 122 -8.70 14.94 -2.75
CA ALA A 122 -9.18 16.23 -3.23
C ALA A 122 -10.68 16.19 -3.61
N GLU A 123 -11.10 15.18 -4.37
CA GLU A 123 -12.50 14.95 -4.76
C GLU A 123 -13.44 14.84 -3.55
N ASN A 124 -12.95 14.27 -2.45
CA ASN A 124 -13.69 14.08 -1.21
C ASN A 124 -13.45 15.19 -0.17
N ARG A 125 -12.80 16.29 -0.56
CA ARG A 125 -12.48 17.44 0.31
C ARG A 125 -11.67 17.07 1.56
N LEU A 126 -10.81 16.06 1.43
CA LEU A 126 -9.90 15.61 2.49
C LEU A 126 -8.49 16.19 2.30
N PRO A 127 -7.71 16.40 3.38
CA PRO A 127 -6.35 16.92 3.27
C PRO A 127 -5.42 15.99 2.49
N LEU A 128 -4.72 16.52 1.47
CA LEU A 128 -3.75 15.76 0.67
C LEU A 128 -2.59 15.22 1.52
N SER A 129 -2.27 15.90 2.62
CA SER A 129 -1.21 15.52 3.54
C SER A 129 -1.46 14.17 4.23
N LEU A 130 -2.70 13.66 4.22
CA LEU A 130 -3.03 12.31 4.70
C LEU A 130 -2.25 11.22 3.95
N VAL A 131 -1.86 11.44 2.69
CA VAL A 131 -1.04 10.46 1.96
C VAL A 131 0.34 10.28 2.60
N ALA A 132 0.93 11.35 3.13
CA ALA A 132 2.22 11.26 3.82
C ALA A 132 2.12 10.48 5.13
N ASP A 133 1.05 10.69 5.90
CA ASP A 133 0.79 9.96 7.14
C ASP A 133 0.52 8.47 6.84
N TYR A 134 -0.35 8.22 5.86
CA TYR A 134 -0.69 6.89 5.39
C TYR A 134 0.52 6.12 4.87
N GLN A 135 1.46 6.78 4.19
CA GLN A 135 2.65 6.10 3.66
C GLN A 135 3.88 6.21 4.58
N GLY A 136 3.71 6.71 5.82
CA GLY A 136 4.74 6.80 6.86
C GLY A 136 5.94 7.67 6.50
N TRP A 137 5.69 8.81 5.84
CA TRP A 137 6.75 9.74 5.48
C TRP A 137 7.33 10.41 6.74
N SER A 138 8.59 10.83 6.67
CA SER A 138 9.17 11.63 7.75
C SER A 138 8.42 12.97 7.86
N LYS A 139 8.34 13.52 9.08
CA LYS A 139 7.75 14.84 9.33
C LYS A 139 8.37 15.90 8.42
N THR A 140 9.69 15.91 8.28
CA THR A 140 10.42 16.80 7.38
C THR A 140 9.93 16.69 5.93
N THR A 141 9.81 15.47 5.39
CA THR A 141 9.35 15.26 4.02
C THR A 141 7.90 15.72 3.83
N LYS A 142 7.02 15.44 4.80
CA LYS A 142 5.62 15.91 4.79
C LYS A 142 5.56 17.44 4.78
N GLY A 143 6.34 18.09 5.65
CA GLY A 143 6.40 19.55 5.75
C GLY A 143 6.84 20.23 4.47
N ILE A 144 7.89 19.71 3.82
CA ILE A 144 8.34 20.23 2.52
C ILE A 144 7.25 20.04 1.46
N ALA A 145 6.66 18.84 1.37
CA ALA A 145 5.74 18.49 0.28
C ALA A 145 4.39 19.21 0.36
N TYR A 146 3.84 19.41 1.57
CA TYR A 146 2.49 19.97 1.74
C TYR A 146 2.45 21.32 2.46
N GLY A 147 3.55 21.74 3.10
CA GLY A 147 3.67 23.04 3.75
C GLY A 147 4.68 23.98 3.08
N GLY A 148 5.58 23.48 2.23
CA GLY A 148 6.66 24.27 1.62
C GLY A 148 7.89 24.46 2.51
N ALA A 149 7.90 23.94 3.74
CA ALA A 149 9.06 24.03 4.64
C ALA A 149 9.16 22.83 5.60
N PRO A 150 10.38 22.35 5.95
CA PRO A 150 10.59 21.22 6.87
C PRO A 150 9.80 21.28 8.18
N MET A 151 9.76 22.47 8.79
CA MET A 151 9.24 22.68 10.14
C MET A 151 7.71 22.52 10.19
N LEU A 152 7.01 22.75 9.08
CA LEU A 152 5.55 22.64 9.03
C LEU A 152 5.05 21.20 9.20
N GLY A 153 5.87 20.20 8.88
CA GLY A 153 5.53 18.81 9.15
C GLY A 153 5.63 18.44 10.63
N VAL A 154 6.30 19.24 11.44
CA VAL A 154 6.30 19.09 12.90
C VAL A 154 4.94 19.46 13.48
N TYR A 155 4.25 20.45 12.92
CA TYR A 155 2.93 20.88 13.42
C TYR A 155 1.76 20.03 12.91
N ALA A 156 1.95 19.25 11.84
CA ALA A 156 0.90 18.45 11.23
C ALA A 156 0.68 17.12 11.98
N HIS A 157 0.14 17.20 13.21
CA HIS A 157 -0.15 16.05 14.09
C HIS A 157 -1.62 15.62 13.98
N LEU A 158 -1.87 14.42 13.45
CA LEU A 158 -3.23 13.85 13.46
C LEU A 158 -3.67 13.42 14.87
N GLU A 159 -2.71 13.04 15.72
CA GLU A 159 -2.94 12.60 17.12
C GLU A 159 -3.59 13.67 17.99
N VAL A 160 -3.48 14.95 17.60
CA VAL A 160 -4.16 16.07 18.28
C VAL A 160 -5.67 16.05 18.03
N ILE A 161 -6.10 15.42 16.94
CA ILE A 161 -7.49 15.42 16.45
C ILE A 161 -8.17 14.06 16.69
N SER A 162 -7.42 12.97 16.80
CA SER A 162 -7.97 11.64 17.07
C SER A 162 -7.03 10.77 17.90
N SER A 163 -7.60 10.07 18.88
CA SER A 163 -6.92 9.02 19.66
C SER A 163 -7.03 7.63 19.00
N ASP A 164 -7.79 7.49 17.90
CA ASP A 164 -7.87 6.23 17.16
C ASP A 164 -6.57 6.01 16.38
N PRO A 165 -5.78 4.95 16.68
CA PRO A 165 -4.54 4.67 15.98
C PRO A 165 -4.74 4.37 14.49
N PHE A 166 -5.97 4.08 14.06
CA PHE A 166 -6.33 3.77 12.67
C PHE A 166 -7.12 4.89 11.99
N ALA A 167 -7.18 6.10 12.57
CA ALA A 167 -7.96 7.21 12.02
C ALA A 167 -7.62 7.52 10.56
N VAL A 168 -6.32 7.47 10.19
CA VAL A 168 -5.88 7.65 8.79
C VAL A 168 -6.47 6.58 7.89
N ASP A 169 -6.39 5.31 8.27
CA ASP A 169 -6.90 4.19 7.47
C ASP A 169 -8.41 4.34 7.24
N ARG A 170 -9.16 4.70 8.30
CA ARG A 170 -10.62 4.88 8.20
C ARG A 170 -11.02 6.04 7.28
N LEU A 171 -10.19 7.08 7.18
CA LEU A 171 -10.40 8.17 6.22
C LEU A 171 -9.97 7.79 4.79
N VAL A 172 -8.91 7.00 4.66
CA VAL A 172 -8.32 6.65 3.36
C VAL A 172 -9.08 5.52 2.66
N TYR A 173 -9.52 4.47 3.37
CA TYR A 173 -10.11 3.27 2.76
C TYR A 173 -11.36 3.53 1.91
N PRO A 174 -12.33 4.36 2.34
CA PRO A 174 -13.51 4.66 1.52
C PRO A 174 -13.18 5.30 0.17
N VAL A 175 -12.05 5.99 0.07
CA VAL A 175 -11.61 6.69 -1.15
C VAL A 175 -10.41 6.01 -1.81
N HIS A 176 -10.00 4.85 -1.31
CA HIS A 176 -8.77 4.19 -1.74
C HIS A 176 -8.92 3.64 -3.17
N PRO A 177 -8.03 4.02 -4.11
CA PRO A 177 -8.27 3.79 -5.54
C PRO A 177 -8.25 2.31 -5.97
N PHE A 178 -7.69 1.42 -5.14
CA PHE A 178 -7.48 0.01 -5.50
C PHE A 178 -8.17 -1.01 -4.59
N LEU A 179 -8.79 -0.59 -3.47
CA LEU A 179 -9.39 -1.57 -2.54
C LEU A 179 -10.63 -2.23 -3.15
N LEU A 180 -11.46 -1.45 -3.86
CA LEU A 180 -12.61 -1.95 -4.59
C LEU A 180 -12.23 -3.06 -5.60
N PHE A 181 -11.08 -2.95 -6.27
CA PHE A 181 -10.62 -4.00 -7.20
C PHE A 181 -10.31 -5.31 -6.48
N TRP A 182 -9.84 -5.28 -5.24
CA TRP A 182 -9.66 -6.47 -4.42
C TRP A 182 -11.00 -7.09 -4.03
N GLU A 183 -11.98 -6.26 -3.67
CA GLU A 183 -13.34 -6.70 -3.31
C GLU A 183 -14.01 -7.41 -4.48
N GLU A 184 -13.95 -6.81 -5.67
CA GLU A 184 -14.46 -7.39 -6.91
C GLU A 184 -13.75 -8.70 -7.27
N ALA A 185 -12.42 -8.74 -7.16
CA ALA A 185 -11.62 -9.89 -7.55
C ALA A 185 -11.81 -11.09 -6.62
N ILE A 186 -12.08 -10.86 -5.33
CA ILE A 186 -12.32 -11.94 -4.36
C ILE A 186 -13.78 -12.40 -4.40
N SER A 187 -14.74 -11.49 -4.53
CA SER A 187 -16.17 -11.83 -4.58
C SER A 187 -16.51 -12.72 -5.76
N LYS A 188 -15.90 -12.49 -6.94
CA LYS A 188 -16.07 -13.34 -8.13
C LYS A 188 -15.63 -14.80 -7.93
N LYS A 189 -14.85 -15.10 -6.89
CA LYS A 189 -14.44 -16.47 -6.55
C LYS A 189 -15.49 -17.22 -5.73
N GLY A 190 -16.38 -16.52 -5.02
CA GLY A 190 -17.46 -17.15 -4.23
C GLY A 190 -18.69 -17.56 -5.05
N ALA A 191 -18.79 -17.08 -6.29
CA ALA A 191 -19.91 -17.35 -7.21
C ALA A 191 -19.62 -18.44 -8.25
N ARG A 192 -18.52 -19.20 -8.09
CA ARG A 192 -18.13 -20.32 -8.95
C ARG A 192 -17.95 -21.59 -8.15
#